data_AF-A0A528D799-F1
#
_entry.id   AF-A0A528D799-F1
#
_cell.length_a   1.000
_cell.length_b   1.000
_cell.length_c   1.000
_cell.angle_alpha   90.00
_cell.angle_beta   90.00
_cell.angle_gamma   90.00
#
_symmetry.space_group_name_H-M   'P 1'
#
loop_
_entity.id
_entity.type
_entity.pdbx_description
1 polymer ?
#
loop_
_entity_poly.entity_id
_entity_poly.type
_entity_poly.pdbx_seq_one_letter_code
_entity_poly.pdbx_strand_id
1 'polypeptide(L)'
;HFPTKKALALAVIEERVSAAVDETWIAPVQAAGSAREGVRSVFEAVAAELEQQGFVRGCPLNNLAHELSLADPDLRAALAGIFSAWRQAIADKVRADQQAGREQDTDPQRFAALAVATYSGAMSMAKTAQDSGVLRDCLNALEQGASPASSSKGEAVAKRRRRVLRQYKAF
;
A
#
# COMPACT_ATOMS: atom_id res chain seq x y z
N HIS A 1 28.99 4.79 -18.89
CA HIS A 1 28.95 6.26 -19.07
C HIS A 1 27.66 6.64 -19.78
N PHE A 2 27.00 7.74 -19.38
CA PHE A 2 25.72 8.19 -19.96
C PHE A 2 25.91 9.50 -20.74
N PRO A 3 25.20 9.69 -21.86
CA PRO A 3 25.37 10.86 -22.73
C PRO A 3 24.74 12.13 -22.15
N THR A 4 23.74 12.03 -21.27
CA THR A 4 23.06 13.18 -20.64
C THR A 4 22.63 12.86 -19.21
N LYS A 5 22.32 13.90 -18.43
CA LYS A 5 21.72 13.75 -17.08
C LYS A 5 20.38 13.01 -17.13
N LYS A 6 19.56 13.27 -18.16
CA LYS A 6 18.28 12.56 -18.36
C LYS A 6 18.51 11.07 -18.62
N ALA A 7 19.48 10.72 -19.48
CA ALA A 7 19.82 9.33 -19.75
C ALA A 7 20.32 8.61 -18.49
N LEU A 8 21.15 9.28 -17.68
CA LEU A 8 21.55 8.76 -16.37
C LEU A 8 20.34 8.57 -15.44
N ALA A 9 19.44 9.55 -15.34
CA ALA A 9 18.27 9.47 -14.46
C ALA A 9 17.32 8.32 -14.85
N LEU A 10 17.06 8.14 -16.15
CA LEU A 10 16.28 7.01 -16.66
C LEU A 10 16.93 5.67 -16.28
N ALA A 11 18.23 5.51 -16.52
CA ALA A 11 18.93 4.29 -16.15
C ALA A 11 18.91 4.02 -14.64
N VAL A 12 19.03 5.05 -13.80
CA VAL A 12 18.89 4.90 -12.34
C VAL A 12 17.48 4.44 -11.97
N ILE A 13 16.44 4.99 -12.59
CA ILE A 13 15.05 4.59 -12.33
C ILE A 13 14.84 3.12 -12.75
N GLU A 14 15.24 2.77 -13.97
CA GLU A 14 15.03 1.44 -14.55
C GLU A 14 15.85 0.36 -13.84
N GLU A 15 17.10 0.65 -13.46
CA GLU A 15 17.97 -0.37 -12.87
C GLU A 15 17.89 -0.39 -11.34
N ARG A 16 18.02 0.77 -10.69
CA ARG A 16 18.22 0.84 -9.22
C ARG A 16 16.90 0.99 -8.48
N VAL A 17 16.02 1.86 -8.95
CA VAL A 17 14.72 2.08 -8.30
C VAL A 17 13.81 0.89 -8.51
N SER A 18 13.78 0.33 -9.71
CA SER A 18 13.03 -0.90 -9.99
C SER A 18 13.54 -2.06 -9.13
N ALA A 19 14.87 -2.27 -9.04
CA ALA A 19 15.44 -3.32 -8.19
C ALA A 19 15.09 -3.12 -6.71
N ALA A 20 15.19 -1.89 -6.19
CA ALA A 20 14.84 -1.62 -4.80
C ALA A 20 13.37 -1.95 -4.49
N VAL A 21 12.45 -1.63 -5.40
CA VAL A 21 11.03 -2.01 -5.27
C VAL A 21 10.84 -3.51 -5.40
N ASP A 22 11.58 -4.17 -6.30
CA ASP A 22 11.50 -5.61 -6.46
C ASP A 22 11.94 -6.35 -5.19
N GLU A 23 13.13 -6.04 -4.70
CA GLU A 23 13.76 -6.65 -3.52
C GLU A 23 12.97 -6.37 -2.23
N THR A 24 12.47 -5.14 -2.07
CA THR A 24 11.75 -4.75 -0.84
C THR A 24 10.31 -5.26 -0.83
N TRP A 25 9.65 -5.29 -1.99
CA TRP A 25 8.21 -5.47 -2.07
C TRP A 25 7.75 -6.64 -2.94
N ILE A 26 8.15 -6.68 -4.22
CA ILE A 26 7.59 -7.64 -5.18
C ILE A 26 8.02 -9.07 -4.84
N ALA A 27 9.32 -9.31 -4.70
CA ALA A 27 9.84 -10.64 -4.40
C ALA A 27 9.35 -11.18 -3.04
N PRO A 28 9.36 -10.41 -1.94
CA PRO A 28 8.79 -10.86 -0.66
C PRO A 28 7.30 -11.20 -0.73
N VAL A 29 6.48 -10.37 -1.39
CA VAL A 29 5.04 -10.63 -1.52
C VAL A 29 4.75 -11.87 -2.36
N GLN A 30 5.52 -12.08 -3.43
CA GLN A 30 5.39 -13.29 -4.26
C GLN A 30 5.73 -14.56 -3.47
N ALA A 31 6.80 -14.51 -2.66
CA ALA A 31 7.29 -15.63 -1.86
C ALA A 31 6.43 -15.95 -0.62
N ALA A 32 5.65 -14.99 -0.10
CA ALA A 32 4.83 -15.16 1.09
C ALA A 32 3.69 -16.19 0.91
N GLY A 33 3.16 -16.72 2.01
CA GLY A 33 2.02 -17.66 1.98
C GLY A 33 0.73 -17.04 1.46
N SER A 34 0.55 -15.73 1.66
CA SER A 34 -0.55 -14.93 1.11
C SER A 34 -0.12 -13.49 0.81
N ALA A 35 -0.92 -12.76 0.02
CA ALA A 35 -0.72 -11.34 -0.26
C ALA A 35 -0.73 -10.50 1.02
N ARG A 36 -1.65 -10.79 1.95
CA ARG A 36 -1.76 -10.06 3.22
C ARG A 36 -0.55 -10.29 4.11
N GLU A 37 -0.11 -11.54 4.22
CA GLU A 37 1.10 -11.90 4.95
C GLU A 37 2.32 -11.19 4.34
N GLY A 38 2.47 -11.23 3.01
CA GLY A 38 3.56 -10.55 2.32
C GLY A 38 3.57 -9.04 2.57
N VAL A 39 2.42 -8.38 2.44
CA VAL A 39 2.28 -6.95 2.74
C VAL A 39 2.66 -6.66 4.19
N ARG A 40 2.13 -7.42 5.16
CA ARG A 40 2.46 -7.27 6.58
C ARG A 40 3.97 -7.39 6.83
N SER A 41 4.57 -8.48 6.35
CA SER A 41 5.99 -8.76 6.56
C SER A 41 6.88 -7.67 5.96
N VAL A 42 6.52 -7.08 4.82
CA VAL A 42 7.27 -5.96 4.25
C VAL A 42 7.17 -4.71 5.13
N PHE A 43 5.97 -4.34 5.61
CA PHE A 43 5.82 -3.20 6.52
C PHE A 43 6.65 -3.38 7.80
N GLU A 44 6.59 -4.56 8.41
CA GLU A 44 7.36 -4.89 9.61
C GLU A 44 8.87 -4.85 9.37
N ALA A 45 9.34 -5.49 8.28
CA ALA A 45 10.75 -5.55 7.94
C ALA A 45 11.34 -4.16 7.67
N VAL A 46 10.66 -3.34 6.86
CA VAL A 46 11.09 -1.96 6.59
C VAL A 46 11.13 -1.14 7.86
N ALA A 47 10.10 -1.23 8.69
CA ALA A 47 10.04 -0.40 9.89
C ALA A 47 11.11 -0.80 10.92
N ALA A 48 11.42 -2.09 11.03
CA ALA A 48 12.53 -2.60 11.84
C ALA A 48 13.90 -2.19 11.28
N GLU A 49 14.09 -2.25 9.96
CA GLU A 49 15.33 -1.81 9.32
C GLU A 49 15.60 -0.32 9.57
N LEU A 50 14.59 0.53 9.44
CA LEU A 50 14.70 1.96 9.70
C LEU A 50 15.06 2.27 11.17
N GLU A 51 14.50 1.52 12.12
CA GLU A 51 14.84 1.64 13.54
C GLU A 51 16.29 1.24 13.80
N GLN A 52 16.74 0.15 13.18
CA GLN A 52 18.12 -0.31 13.30
C GLN A 52 19.11 0.68 12.66
N GLN A 53 18.75 1.27 11.52
CA GLN A 53 19.57 2.27 10.82
C GLN A 53 19.63 3.61 11.57
N GLY A 54 18.59 3.95 12.33
CA GLY A 54 18.50 5.18 13.13
C GLY A 54 18.18 6.45 12.34
N PHE A 55 17.82 6.34 11.05
CA PHE A 55 17.35 7.46 10.23
C PHE A 55 16.42 6.98 9.11
N VAL A 56 15.59 7.88 8.57
CA VAL A 56 14.65 7.55 7.48
C VAL A 56 14.95 8.34 6.22
N ARG A 57 15.32 7.65 5.13
CA ARG A 57 15.57 8.28 3.80
C ARG A 57 14.33 8.35 2.90
N GLY A 58 13.26 7.64 3.25
CA GLY A 58 12.07 7.49 2.41
C GLY A 58 12.22 6.37 1.38
N CYS A 59 11.13 6.05 0.69
CA CYS A 59 11.15 5.13 -0.44
C CYS A 59 11.78 5.83 -1.67
N PRO A 60 12.78 5.21 -2.35
CA PRO A 60 13.46 5.83 -3.48
C PRO A 60 12.50 6.16 -4.64
N LEU A 61 11.53 5.28 -4.91
CA LEU A 61 10.50 5.52 -5.92
C LEU A 61 9.65 6.75 -5.58
N ASN A 62 9.19 6.87 -4.33
CA ASN A 62 8.39 8.01 -3.86
C ASN A 62 9.16 9.33 -3.98
N ASN A 63 10.41 9.34 -3.52
CA ASN A 63 11.26 10.54 -3.56
C ASN A 63 11.40 11.07 -5.00
N LEU A 64 11.78 10.19 -5.94
CA LEU A 64 11.93 10.59 -7.34
C LEU A 64 10.60 10.95 -8.00
N ALA A 65 9.51 10.27 -7.65
CA ALA A 65 8.18 10.63 -8.14
C ALA A 65 7.79 12.05 -7.72
N HIS A 66 8.06 12.45 -6.48
CA HIS A 66 7.76 13.82 -6.03
C HIS A 66 8.64 14.88 -6.70
N GLU A 67 9.90 14.57 -6.99
CA GLU A 67 10.84 15.53 -7.56
C GLU A 67 10.74 15.65 -9.09
N LEU A 68 10.52 14.53 -9.80
CA LEU A 68 10.72 14.45 -11.25
C LEU A 68 9.42 14.36 -12.05
N SER A 69 8.28 14.01 -11.45
CA SER A 69 7.05 13.74 -12.21
C SER A 69 6.54 14.95 -13.01
N LEU A 70 6.78 16.18 -12.54
CA LEU A 70 6.39 17.40 -13.27
C LEU A 70 7.52 17.98 -14.13
N ALA A 71 8.74 17.49 -13.95
CA ALA A 71 9.91 18.01 -14.66
C ALA A 71 10.06 17.43 -16.07
N ASP A 72 9.79 16.12 -16.24
CA ASP A 72 9.97 15.44 -17.53
C ASP A 72 8.95 14.29 -17.72
N PRO A 73 8.26 14.22 -18.88
CA PRO A 73 7.24 13.20 -19.14
C PRO A 73 7.80 11.77 -19.22
N ASP A 74 9.05 11.58 -19.67
CA ASP A 74 9.65 10.25 -19.81
C ASP A 74 10.05 9.72 -18.43
N LEU A 75 10.62 10.57 -17.57
CA LEU A 75 10.91 10.21 -16.17
C LEU A 75 9.61 9.87 -15.42
N ARG A 76 8.56 10.68 -15.61
CA ARG A 76 7.22 10.40 -15.05
C ARG A 76 6.69 9.04 -15.52
N ALA A 77 6.81 8.74 -16.81
CA ALA A 77 6.35 7.47 -17.37
C ALA A 77 7.12 6.28 -16.79
N ALA A 78 8.44 6.37 -16.67
CA ALA A 78 9.28 5.33 -16.08
C ALA A 78 8.89 5.04 -14.62
N LEU A 79 8.74 6.09 -13.79
CA LEU A 79 8.34 5.95 -12.38
C LEU A 79 6.91 5.39 -12.24
N ALA A 80 5.97 5.84 -13.07
CA ALA A 80 4.61 5.30 -13.11
C ALA A 80 4.59 3.82 -13.51
N GLY A 81 5.48 3.40 -14.40
CA GLY A 81 5.69 2.00 -14.77
C GLY A 81 6.05 1.13 -13.57
N ILE A 82 6.97 1.59 -12.72
CA ILE A 82 7.38 0.85 -11.51
C ILE A 82 6.22 0.75 -10.51
N PHE A 83 5.48 1.84 -10.26
CA PHE A 83 4.26 1.77 -9.42
C PHE A 83 3.21 0.80 -9.99
N SER A 84 3.08 0.74 -11.32
CA SER A 84 2.16 -0.20 -11.97
C SER A 84 2.60 -1.64 -11.78
N ALA A 85 3.88 -1.95 -12.00
CA ALA A 85 4.44 -3.29 -11.81
C ALA A 85 4.27 -3.77 -10.36
N TRP A 86 4.57 -2.90 -9.39
CA TRP A 86 4.42 -3.22 -7.98
C TRP A 86 2.96 -3.50 -7.59
N ARG A 87 2.01 -2.65 -8.00
CA ARG A 87 0.58 -2.91 -7.76
C ARG A 87 0.11 -4.19 -8.44
N GLN A 88 0.58 -4.45 -9.66
CA GLN A 88 0.20 -5.64 -10.41
C GLN A 88 0.67 -6.92 -9.69
N ALA A 89 1.90 -6.94 -9.17
CA ALA A 89 2.42 -8.08 -8.42
C ALA A 89 1.58 -8.41 -7.17
N ILE A 90 1.18 -7.39 -6.40
CA ILE A 90 0.29 -7.59 -5.25
C ILE A 90 -1.09 -8.11 -5.70
N ALA A 91 -1.67 -7.52 -6.75
CA ALA A 91 -2.97 -7.94 -7.27
C ALA A 91 -2.93 -9.39 -7.78
N ASP A 92 -1.85 -9.80 -8.45
CA ASP A 92 -1.67 -11.17 -8.90
C ASP A 92 -1.55 -12.15 -7.74
N LYS A 93 -0.86 -11.76 -6.66
CA LYS A 93 -0.79 -12.57 -5.45
C LYS A 93 -2.18 -12.74 -4.80
N VAL A 94 -2.98 -11.68 -4.73
CA VAL A 94 -4.38 -11.78 -4.24
C VAL A 94 -5.21 -12.74 -5.11
N ARG A 95 -5.09 -12.66 -6.44
CA ARG A 95 -5.80 -13.58 -7.35
C ARG A 95 -5.37 -15.04 -7.13
N ALA A 96 -4.08 -15.28 -6.91
CA ALA A 96 -3.57 -16.61 -6.60
C ALA A 96 -4.12 -17.15 -5.26
N ASP A 97 -4.26 -16.27 -4.25
CA ASP A 97 -4.88 -16.64 -2.98
C ASP A 97 -6.37 -16.96 -3.14
N GLN A 98 -7.09 -16.22 -3.99
CA GLN A 98 -8.50 -16.50 -4.32
C GLN A 98 -8.66 -17.85 -5.01
N GLN A 99 -7.81 -18.16 -5.99
CA GLN A 99 -7.80 -19.46 -6.68
C GLN A 99 -7.52 -20.62 -5.72
N ALA A 100 -6.73 -20.38 -4.67
CA ALA A 100 -6.45 -21.36 -3.63
C ALA A 100 -7.46 -21.35 -2.47
N GLY A 101 -8.53 -20.55 -2.54
CA GLY A 101 -9.56 -20.45 -1.51
C GLY A 101 -9.10 -19.79 -0.19
N ARG A 102 -7.97 -19.07 -0.19
CA ARG A 102 -7.42 -18.36 0.98
C ARG A 102 -7.92 -16.92 1.14
N GLU A 103 -8.54 -16.38 0.10
CA GLU A 103 -9.05 -15.01 0.06
C GLU A 103 -10.39 -14.98 -0.68
N GLN A 104 -11.34 -14.18 -0.21
CA GLN A 104 -12.67 -14.03 -0.81
C GLN A 104 -13.11 -12.57 -0.69
N ASP A 105 -13.93 -12.10 -1.64
CA ASP A 105 -14.54 -10.76 -1.63
C ASP A 105 -13.56 -9.54 -1.66
N THR A 106 -12.25 -9.79 -1.76
CA THR A 106 -11.25 -8.74 -1.97
C THR A 106 -11.10 -8.40 -3.45
N ASP A 107 -11.30 -7.14 -3.84
CA ASP A 107 -10.90 -6.66 -5.17
C ASP A 107 -9.36 -6.57 -5.24
N PRO A 108 -8.68 -7.35 -6.10
CA PRO A 108 -7.22 -7.41 -6.13
C PRO A 108 -6.56 -6.07 -6.45
N GLN A 109 -7.16 -5.29 -7.35
CA GLN A 109 -6.60 -4.02 -7.80
C GLN A 109 -6.77 -2.93 -6.74
N ARG A 110 -7.92 -2.90 -6.07
CA ARG A 110 -8.17 -1.96 -4.96
C ARG A 110 -7.29 -2.27 -3.76
N PHE A 111 -7.12 -3.55 -3.41
CA PHE A 111 -6.23 -3.94 -2.33
C PHE A 111 -4.78 -3.54 -2.63
N ALA A 112 -4.28 -3.83 -3.83
CA ALA A 112 -2.94 -3.43 -4.24
C ALA A 112 -2.74 -1.91 -4.22
N ALA A 113 -3.71 -1.16 -4.75
CA ALA A 113 -3.65 0.31 -4.72
C ALA A 113 -3.63 0.86 -3.29
N LEU A 114 -4.46 0.32 -2.39
CA LEU A 114 -4.51 0.71 -0.99
C LEU A 114 -3.19 0.40 -0.28
N ALA A 115 -2.66 -0.82 -0.41
CA ALA A 115 -1.42 -1.22 0.24
C ALA A 115 -0.24 -0.33 -0.18
N VAL A 116 -0.07 -0.12 -1.49
CA VAL A 116 1.00 0.73 -2.03
C VAL A 116 0.83 2.18 -1.59
N ALA A 117 -0.37 2.75 -1.70
CA ALA A 117 -0.62 4.13 -1.30
C ALA A 117 -0.40 4.35 0.21
N THR A 118 -0.87 3.42 1.05
CA THR A 118 -0.68 3.47 2.50
C THR A 118 0.81 3.44 2.86
N TYR A 119 1.59 2.52 2.28
CA TYR A 119 3.03 2.45 2.52
C TYR A 119 3.74 3.72 2.05
N SER A 120 3.45 4.18 0.82
CA SER A 120 4.04 5.38 0.25
C SER A 120 3.76 6.61 1.11
N GLY A 121 2.52 6.77 1.60
CA GLY A 121 2.17 7.86 2.51
C GLY A 121 2.87 7.75 3.85
N ALA A 122 2.89 6.55 4.44
CA ALA A 122 3.59 6.28 5.70
C ALA A 122 5.09 6.57 5.60
N MET A 123 5.76 6.15 4.52
CA MET A 123 7.18 6.44 4.29
C MET A 123 7.46 7.94 4.15
N SER A 124 6.57 8.70 3.49
CA SER A 124 6.72 10.16 3.38
C SER A 124 6.57 10.84 4.75
N MET A 125 5.61 10.41 5.58
CA MET A 125 5.44 10.91 6.95
C MET A 125 6.63 10.52 7.82
N ALA A 126 7.09 9.27 7.73
CA ALA A 126 8.22 8.76 8.49
C ALA A 126 9.52 9.50 8.17
N LYS A 127 9.78 9.77 6.89
CA LYS A 127 10.92 10.58 6.45
C LYS A 127 10.86 12.00 7.05
N THR A 128 9.67 12.59 7.12
CA THR A 128 9.50 13.95 7.65
C THR A 128 9.69 14.00 9.16
N ALA A 129 9.15 13.02 9.88
CA ALA A 129 9.27 12.93 11.33
C ALA A 129 10.61 12.33 11.81
N GLN A 130 11.37 11.69 10.90
CA GLN A 130 12.49 10.80 11.24
C GLN A 130 12.08 9.70 12.24
N ASP A 131 10.88 9.15 12.04
CA ASP A 131 10.26 8.16 12.93
C ASP A 131 9.47 7.14 12.08
N SER A 132 9.76 5.84 12.24
CA SER A 132 9.10 4.77 11.49
C SER A 132 7.78 4.29 12.12
N GLY A 133 7.37 4.84 13.28
CA GLY A 133 6.17 4.43 14.01
C GLY A 133 4.89 4.46 13.18
N VAL A 134 4.76 5.47 12.30
CA VAL A 134 3.60 5.61 11.42
C VAL A 134 3.44 4.43 10.43
N LEU A 135 4.51 3.72 10.08
CA LEU A 135 4.41 2.49 9.28
C LEU A 135 3.62 1.40 10.02
N ARG A 136 3.85 1.25 11.33
CA ARG A 136 3.14 0.28 12.16
C ARG A 136 1.68 0.69 12.38
N ASP A 137 1.42 1.97 12.63
CA ASP A 137 0.05 2.47 12.75
C ASP A 137 -0.76 2.22 11.46
N CYS A 138 -0.14 2.51 10.31
CA CYS A 138 -0.76 2.26 9.02
C CYS A 138 -0.98 0.77 8.74
N LEU A 139 -0.03 -0.10 9.09
CA LEU A 139 -0.19 -1.55 8.99
C LEU A 139 -1.38 -2.04 9.85
N ASN A 140 -1.43 -1.65 11.12
CA ASN A 140 -2.50 -2.01 12.04
C ASN A 140 -3.87 -1.60 11.49
N ALA A 141 -3.98 -0.40 10.92
CA ALA A 141 -5.21 0.09 10.31
C ALA A 141 -5.58 -0.69 9.04
N LEU A 142 -4.59 -1.05 8.20
CA LEU A 142 -4.79 -1.82 6.98
C LEU A 142 -5.34 -3.23 7.27
N GLU A 143 -4.87 -3.86 8.35
CA GLU A 143 -5.36 -5.18 8.80
C GLU A 143 -6.78 -5.11 9.39
N GLN A 144 -7.09 -4.05 10.13
CA GLN A 144 -8.43 -3.84 10.71
C GLN A 144 -9.49 -3.55 9.63
N GLY A 145 -9.15 -2.73 8.62
CA GLY A 145 -10.04 -2.42 7.49
C GLY A 145 -10.26 -3.60 6.53
N ALA A 146 -9.40 -4.62 6.60
CA ALA A 146 -9.48 -5.85 5.84
C ALA A 146 -10.37 -6.93 6.47
N SER A 147 -10.72 -6.79 7.76
CA SER A 147 -11.69 -7.69 8.37
C SER A 147 -13.07 -7.44 7.74
N PRO A 148 -13.83 -8.49 7.37
CA PRO A 148 -15.17 -8.31 6.83
C PRO A 148 -15.94 -7.47 7.84
N ALA A 149 -16.46 -6.32 7.37
CA ALA A 149 -17.27 -5.44 8.17
C ALA A 149 -18.37 -6.30 8.81
N SER A 150 -18.24 -6.56 10.11
CA SER A 150 -19.33 -7.17 10.86
C SER A 150 -20.54 -6.28 10.65
N SER A 151 -21.54 -6.83 9.99
CA SER A 151 -22.80 -6.16 9.68
C SER A 151 -23.53 -5.84 10.98
N SER A 152 -23.18 -4.74 11.64
CA SER A 152 -23.74 -4.35 12.95
C SER A 152 -24.42 -2.98 12.97
N LYS A 153 -24.73 -2.39 11.80
CA LYS A 153 -25.45 -1.10 11.74
C LYS A 153 -26.86 -1.16 11.12
N GLY A 154 -27.36 -2.34 10.74
CA GLY A 154 -28.71 -2.51 10.17
C GLY A 154 -29.86 -2.60 11.19
N GLU A 155 -29.65 -3.24 12.34
CA GLU A 155 -30.76 -3.51 13.28
C GLU A 155 -31.11 -2.37 14.22
N ALA A 156 -30.14 -1.52 14.59
CA ALA A 156 -30.36 -0.44 15.56
C ALA A 156 -31.27 0.67 15.00
N VAL A 157 -31.19 0.97 13.70
CA VAL A 157 -32.03 1.98 13.04
C VAL A 157 -33.47 1.47 12.85
N ALA A 158 -33.65 0.18 12.55
CA ALA A 158 -34.97 -0.44 12.38
C ALA A 158 -35.74 -0.53 13.71
N LYS A 159 -35.07 -0.86 14.82
CA LYS A 159 -35.70 -0.87 16.16
C LYS A 159 -36.10 0.54 16.63
N ARG A 160 -35.33 1.57 16.29
CA ARG A 160 -35.65 2.97 16.65
C ARG A 160 -36.87 3.51 15.88
N ARG A 161 -37.02 3.18 14.60
CA ARG A 161 -38.19 3.58 13.79
C ARG A 161 -39.48 2.91 14.24
N ARG A 162 -39.45 1.64 14.68
CA ARG A 162 -40.65 0.94 15.20
C ARG A 162 -41.14 1.50 16.54
N ARG A 163 -40.24 2.06 17.37
CA ARG A 163 -40.62 2.66 18.67
C ARG A 163 -41.31 4.03 18.48
N VAL A 164 -40.85 4.83 17.53
CA VAL A 164 -41.46 6.14 17.22
C VAL A 164 -42.83 5.98 16.57
N LEU A 165 -43.02 5.03 15.64
CA LEU A 165 -44.31 4.82 14.98
C LEU A 165 -45.39 4.20 15.88
N ARG A 166 -45.03 3.60 17.03
CA ARG A 166 -46.00 3.13 18.04
C ARG A 166 -46.53 4.25 18.94
N GLN A 167 -45.79 5.36 19.09
CA GLN A 167 -46.23 6.50 19.91
C GLN A 167 -47.21 7.44 19.19
N TYR A 168 -47.34 7.36 17.86
CA TYR A 168 -48.23 8.23 17.06
C TYR A 168 -49.53 7.56 16.58
N LYS A 169 -49.91 6.39 17.13
CA LYS A 169 -51.19 5.72 16.85
C LYS A 169 -52.14 5.64 18.06
N ALA A 170 -51.90 6.46 19.08
CA ALA A 170 -52.77 6.59 20.25
C ALA A 170 -53.33 8.02 20.34
N PHE A 171 -54.05 8.45 19.30
CA PHE A 171 -55.08 9.49 19.32
C PHE A 171 -56.06 9.17 18.18
#